data_AF-A0A2G5T7T4-F1
#
_entry.id   AF-A0A2G5T7T4-F1
#
_cell.length_a   1.000
_cell.length_b   1.000
_cell.length_c   1.000
_cell.angle_alpha   90.00
_cell.angle_beta   90.00
_cell.angle_gamma   90.00
#
_symmetry.space_group_name_H-M   'P 1'
#
loop_
_entity.id
_entity.type
_entity.pdbx_description
1 polymer ?
#
loop_
_entity_poly.entity_id
_entity_poly.type
_entity_poly.pdbx_seq_one_letter_code
_entity_poly.pdbx_strand_id
1 'polypeptide(L)'
;MYGVIIGFLAIQFQYRACVLAKTKWTKYFDGWKLGLWILYALSNGAVWAVGAVIVSPDEYAYQYLDHVIMSQYGVNVRKVALYAFLAYVKKTV
;
A
#
# COMPACT_ATOMS: atom_id res chain seq x y z
N MET A 1 -5.22 1.05 1.57
CA MET A 1 -5.85 2.15 2.37
C MET A 1 -4.88 2.77 3.37
N TYR A 2 -4.13 1.99 4.14
CA TYR A 2 -3.15 2.51 5.11
C TYR A 2 -2.05 3.42 4.52
N GLY A 3 -1.64 3.19 3.26
CA GLY A 3 -0.61 3.99 2.60
C GLY A 3 -0.94 5.49 2.48
N VAL A 4 -2.22 5.85 2.29
CA VAL A 4 -2.65 7.26 2.23
C VAL A 4 -2.54 7.92 3.59
N ILE A 5 -2.91 7.21 4.67
CA ILE A 5 -2.86 7.73 6.04
C ILE A 5 -1.41 7.97 6.46
N ILE A 6 -0.51 7.02 6.18
CA ILE A 6 0.93 7.16 6.47
C ILE A 6 1.52 8.31 5.64
N GLY A 7 1.15 8.43 4.37
CA GLY A 7 1.55 9.56 3.52
C GLY A 7 1.09 10.91 4.08
N PHE A 8 -0.14 11.01 4.58
CA PHE A 8 -0.65 12.21 5.23
C PHE A 8 0.09 12.56 6.52
N LEU A 9 0.33 11.56 7.38
CA LEU A 9 1.08 11.74 8.62
C LEU A 9 2.51 12.23 8.34
N ALA A 10 3.19 11.64 7.36
CA ALA A 10 4.53 12.05 6.95
C ALA A 10 4.59 13.53 6.54
N ILE A 11 3.60 14.02 5.76
CA ILE A 11 3.53 15.43 5.36
C ILE A 11 3.33 16.35 6.57
N GLN A 12 2.49 15.96 7.53
CA GLN A 12 2.26 16.76 8.74
C GLN A 12 3.53 16.88 9.61
N PHE A 13 4.27 15.79 9.78
CA PHE A 13 5.55 15.81 10.49
C PHE A 13 6.59 16.64 9.75
N GLN A 14 6.69 16.49 8.43
CA GLN A 14 7.60 17.27 7.60
C GLN A 14 7.30 18.77 7.69
N TYR A 15 6.02 19.14 7.63
CA TYR A 15 5.58 20.53 7.79
C TYR A 15 5.99 21.09 9.16
N ARG A 16 5.70 20.38 10.26
CA ARG A 16 6.10 20.79 11.62
C ARG A 16 7.62 20.92 11.75
N ALA A 17 8.39 19.98 11.18
CA ALA A 17 9.84 20.03 11.20
C ALA A 17 10.38 21.26 10.43
N CYS A 18 9.82 21.59 9.26
CA CYS A 18 10.19 22.77 8.50
C CYS A 18 9.89 24.07 9.25
N VAL A 19 8.75 24.16 9.93
CA VAL A 19 8.38 25.33 10.75
C VAL A 19 9.34 25.50 11.93
N LEU A 20 9.72 24.40 12.60
CA LEU A 20 10.58 24.42 13.78
C LEU A 20 12.06 24.67 13.45
N ALA A 21 12.55 24.18 12.30
CA ALA A 21 13.96 24.25 11.94
C ALA A 21 14.39 25.65 11.45
N LYS A 22 13.64 26.31 10.55
CA LYS A 22 13.83 27.72 10.13
C LYS A 22 12.63 28.21 9.29
N THR A 23 12.10 29.40 9.61
CA THR A 23 10.99 30.08 8.89
C THR A 23 11.26 30.35 7.39
N LYS A 24 12.51 30.29 6.91
CA LYS A 24 12.80 30.43 5.48
C LYS A 24 12.38 29.20 4.65
N TRP A 25 12.30 28.02 5.28
CA TRP A 25 11.88 26.78 4.60
C TRP A 25 10.36 26.71 4.44
N THR A 26 9.60 27.46 5.24
CA THR A 26 8.15 27.56 5.11
C THR A 26 7.71 28.15 3.76
N LYS A 27 8.57 28.94 3.08
CA LYS A 27 8.34 29.40 1.69
C LYS A 27 8.26 28.26 0.67
N TYR A 28 8.80 27.07 0.96
CA TYR A 28 8.64 25.89 0.12
C TYR A 28 7.30 25.19 0.33
N PHE A 29 6.64 25.44 1.46
CA PHE A 29 5.30 24.98 1.77
C PHE A 29 4.22 26.01 1.45
N ASP A 30 4.59 27.16 0.88
CA ASP A 30 3.65 28.25 0.59
C ASP A 30 3.17 28.18 -0.88
N GLY A 31 1.86 28.31 -1.09
CA GLY A 31 1.22 28.29 -2.41
C GLY A 31 1.26 26.95 -3.16
N TRP A 32 1.48 26.99 -4.47
CA TRP A 32 1.36 25.85 -5.42
C TRP A 32 2.25 24.64 -5.08
N LYS A 33 3.35 24.85 -4.35
CA LYS A 33 4.28 23.79 -3.95
C LYS A 33 3.68 22.84 -2.89
N LEU A 34 2.68 23.29 -2.12
CA LEU A 34 1.93 22.44 -1.18
C LEU A 34 1.11 21.38 -1.95
N GLY A 35 0.58 21.75 -3.11
CA GLY A 35 -0.11 20.83 -4.01
C GLY A 35 0.78 19.66 -4.48
N LEU A 36 2.08 19.90 -4.70
CA LEU A 36 3.04 18.85 -5.06
C LEU A 36 3.25 17.84 -3.92
N TRP A 37 3.23 18.30 -2.66
CA TRP A 37 3.30 17.40 -1.49
C TRP A 37 2.04 16.56 -1.34
N ILE A 38 0.86 17.14 -1.58
CA ILE A 38 -0.41 16.39 -1.56
C ILE A 38 -0.42 15.35 -2.69
N LEU A 39 0.05 15.70 -3.88
CA LEU A 39 0.24 14.77 -5.00
C LEU A 39 1.18 13.61 -4.63
N TYR A 40 2.21 13.86 -3.83
CA TYR A 40 3.11 12.82 -3.32
C TYR A 40 2.41 11.87 -2.33
N ALA A 41 1.54 12.35 -1.45
CA ALA A 41 0.73 11.44 -0.61
C ALA A 41 -0.27 10.63 -1.45
N LEU A 42 -0.88 11.26 -2.46
CA LEU A 42 -1.82 10.58 -3.36
C LEU A 42 -1.11 9.52 -4.22
N SER A 43 0.11 9.76 -4.68
CA SER A 43 0.89 8.78 -5.44
C SER A 43 1.24 7.55 -4.60
N ASN A 44 1.55 7.73 -3.31
CA ASN A 44 1.72 6.62 -2.37
C ASN A 44 0.43 5.80 -2.23
N GLY A 45 -0.72 6.46 -2.19
CA GLY A 45 -2.02 5.81 -2.24
C GLY A 45 -2.24 4.99 -3.52
N ALA A 46 -1.88 5.56 -4.66
CA ALA A 46 -2.01 4.93 -5.97
C ALA A 46 -1.09 3.70 -6.11
N VAL A 47 0.18 3.79 -5.69
CA VAL A 47 1.10 2.65 -5.63
C VAL A 47 0.53 1.52 -4.79
N TRP A 48 -0.06 1.86 -3.63
CA TRP A 48 -0.68 0.88 -2.75
C TRP A 48 -1.91 0.22 -3.39
N ALA A 49 -2.73 0.99 -4.10
CA ALA A 49 -3.89 0.46 -4.83
C ALA A 49 -3.47 -0.50 -5.95
N VAL A 50 -2.45 -0.13 -6.73
CA VAL A 50 -1.88 -0.98 -7.78
C VAL A 50 -1.28 -2.26 -7.20
N GLY A 51 -0.53 -2.16 -6.10
CA GLY A 51 0.01 -3.32 -5.40
C GLY A 51 -1.08 -4.27 -4.91
N ALA A 52 -2.20 -3.74 -4.41
CA ALA A 52 -3.33 -4.56 -3.97
C ALA A 52 -4.00 -5.32 -5.13
N VAL A 53 -4.05 -4.72 -6.32
CA VAL A 53 -4.56 -5.40 -7.53
C VAL A 53 -3.61 -6.52 -7.96
N ILE A 54 -2.30 -6.29 -7.95
CA ILE A 54 -1.30 -7.30 -8.36
C ILE A 54 -1.27 -8.50 -7.40
N VAL A 55 -1.47 -8.26 -6.11
CA VAL A 55 -1.48 -9.30 -5.07
C VAL A 55 -2.85 -9.99 -4.95
N SER A 56 -3.84 -9.53 -5.72
CA SER A 56 -5.14 -10.23 -5.78
C SER A 56 -4.92 -11.60 -6.44
N PRO A 57 -5.28 -12.70 -5.75
CA PRO A 57 -5.03 -14.05 -6.26
C PRO A 57 -5.88 -14.31 -7.50
N ASP A 58 -5.22 -14.84 -8.54
CA ASP A 58 -5.91 -15.41 -9.70
C ASP A 58 -6.77 -16.63 -9.29
N GLU A 59 -7.75 -17.01 -10.10
CA GLU A 59 -8.74 -18.06 -9.78
C GLU A 59 -8.06 -19.39 -9.37
N TYR A 60 -6.98 -19.77 -10.07
CA TYR A 60 -6.18 -20.95 -9.77
C TYR A 60 -5.42 -20.84 -8.43
N ALA A 61 -4.85 -19.66 -8.17
CA ALA A 61 -4.14 -19.37 -6.94
C ALA A 61 -5.08 -19.41 -5.73
N TYR A 62 -6.31 -18.92 -5.91
CA TYR A 62 -7.35 -18.97 -4.90
C TYR A 62 -7.76 -20.40 -4.56
N GLN A 63 -8.00 -21.26 -5.56
CA GLN A 63 -8.37 -22.67 -5.35
C GLN A 63 -7.28 -23.47 -4.64
N TYR A 64 -6.01 -23.28 -5.02
CA TYR A 64 -4.89 -23.93 -4.34
C TYR A 64 -4.80 -23.51 -2.87
N LEU A 65 -4.85 -22.20 -2.61
CA LEU A 65 -4.79 -21.67 -1.25
C LEU A 65 -6.00 -22.05 -0.41
N ASP A 66 -7.19 -22.15 -1.01
CA ASP A 66 -8.40 -22.65 -0.34
C ASP A 66 -8.21 -24.08 0.17
N HIS A 67 -7.72 -24.96 -0.69
CA HIS A 67 -7.45 -26.34 -0.30
C HIS A 67 -6.38 -26.43 0.81
N VAL A 68 -5.29 -25.67 0.70
CA VAL A 68 -4.20 -25.70 1.69
C VAL A 68 -4.65 -25.12 3.04
N ILE A 69 -5.31 -23.97 3.04
CA ILE A 69 -5.74 -23.29 4.27
C ILE A 69 -6.86 -24.09 4.96
N MET A 70 -7.79 -24.66 4.20
CA MET A 70 -8.83 -25.52 4.75
C MET A 70 -8.24 -26.81 5.35
N SER A 71 -7.24 -27.42 4.70
CA SER A 71 -6.59 -28.63 5.20
C SER A 71 -5.72 -28.40 6.44
N GLN A 72 -4.97 -27.29 6.48
CA GLN A 72 -3.99 -27.04 7.54
C GLN A 72 -4.55 -26.24 8.73
N TYR A 73 -5.48 -25.32 8.47
CA TYR A 73 -6.00 -24.40 9.47
C TYR A 73 -7.51 -24.61 9.74
N GLY A 74 -8.23 -25.37 8.92
CA GLY A 74 -9.67 -25.62 9.10
C GLY A 74 -10.55 -24.38 8.94
N VAL A 75 -10.01 -23.29 8.40
CA VAL A 75 -10.71 -22.01 8.22
C VAL A 75 -11.04 -21.82 6.75
N ASN A 76 -12.29 -21.43 6.48
CA ASN A 76 -12.73 -21.11 5.14
C ASN A 76 -12.05 -19.82 4.63
N VAL A 77 -11.42 -19.88 3.47
CA VAL A 77 -10.65 -18.76 2.91
C VAL A 77 -11.51 -17.54 2.61
N ARG A 78 -12.81 -17.70 2.42
CA ARG A 78 -13.76 -16.59 2.24
C ARG A 78 -13.92 -15.72 3.50
N LYS A 79 -13.50 -16.20 4.67
CA LYS A 79 -13.52 -15.42 5.93
C LYS A 79 -12.22 -14.66 6.20
N VAL A 80 -11.20 -14.81 5.36
CA VAL A 80 -9.87 -14.24 5.58
C VAL A 80 -9.51 -13.33 4.40
N ALA A 81 -8.93 -12.16 4.68
CA ALA A 81 -8.39 -11.29 3.64
C ALA A 81 -7.17 -11.98 3.01
N LEU A 82 -7.37 -12.63 1.86
CA LEU A 82 -6.32 -13.36 1.16
C LEU A 82 -5.62 -12.43 0.17
N TYR A 83 -4.44 -11.93 0.58
CA TYR A 83 -3.51 -11.22 -0.29
C TYR A 83 -2.33 -12.16 -0.55
N ALA A 84 -2.37 -12.89 -1.66
CA ALA A 84 -1.41 -13.95 -1.92
C ALA A 84 -0.93 -13.91 -3.37
N PHE A 85 0.38 -13.69 -3.52
CA PHE A 85 1.07 -13.79 -4.79
C PHE A 85 1.70 -15.18 -4.89
N LEU A 86 1.15 -16.04 -5.74
CA LEU A 86 1.67 -17.39 -5.96
C LEU A 86 2.81 -17.33 -6.98
N ALA A 87 4.05 -17.30 -6.49
CA ALA A 87 5.24 -17.37 -7.31
C ALA A 87 5.49 -18.82 -7.77
N TYR A 88 4.63 -19.39 -8.63
CA TYR A 88 4.92 -20.70 -9.19
C TYR A 88 5.87 -20.59 -10.38
N VAL A 89 7.10 -21.07 -10.16
CA VAL A 89 8.01 -21.51 -11.22
C VAL A 89 7.31 -22.64 -11.98
N LYS A 90 7.08 -22.45 -13.27
CA LYS A 90 6.73 -23.53 -14.20
C LYS A 90 7.81 -24.60 -14.11
N LYS A 91 7.55 -25.71 -13.41
CA LYS A 91 8.35 -26.93 -13.58
C LYS A 91 7.95 -27.53 -14.92
N THR A 92 8.77 -27.24 -15.93
CA THR A 92 8.78 -28.01 -17.18
C THR A 92 9.19 -29.43 -16.83
N VAL A 93 8.27 -30.38 -16.96
CA VAL A 93 8.57 -31.81 -17.08
C VAL A 93 9.04 -32.06 -18.49
#